data_AF-A0A7C5QC27-F1
#
_entry.id   AF-A0A7C5QC27-F1
#
_cell.length_a   1.000
_cell.length_b   1.000
_cell.length_c   1.000
_cell.angle_alpha   90.00
_cell.angle_beta   90.00
_cell.angle_gamma   90.00
#
_symmetry.space_group_name_H-M   'P 1'
#
loop_
_entity.id
_entity.type
_entity.pdbx_description
1 polymer ?
#
loop_
_entity_poly.entity_id
_entity_poly.type
_entity_poly.pdbx_seq_one_letter_code
_entity_poly.pdbx_strand_id
1 'polypeptide(L)'
;MNLSKKYQELIVLLTQFLNGTLDADVLQKFVWEIIDYFSSAEKRDLPPVEEFEKVFWYVVWEVQHLATEDHLDDGTAQRELKEALAFLKGERSFPEEYIGRRP
;
A
#
# COMPACT_ATOMS: atom_id res chain seq x y z
N MET A 1 -13.66 0.82 -8.63
CA MET A 1 -12.20 0.71 -8.85
C MET A 1 -11.82 -0.77 -8.90
N ASN A 2 -10.88 -1.18 -9.75
CA ASN A 2 -10.40 -2.57 -9.79
C ASN A 2 -9.21 -2.74 -8.85
N LEU A 3 -9.42 -3.38 -7.69
CA LEU A 3 -8.38 -3.52 -6.66
C LEU A 3 -7.25 -4.44 -7.07
N SER A 4 -7.50 -5.53 -7.81
CA SER A 4 -6.44 -6.41 -8.29
C SER A 4 -5.45 -5.66 -9.21
N LYS A 5 -5.96 -4.74 -10.04
CA LYS A 5 -5.10 -3.86 -10.84
C LYS A 5 -4.32 -2.89 -9.97
N LYS A 6 -4.97 -2.26 -8.99
CA LYS A 6 -4.32 -1.34 -8.04
C LYS A 6 -3.29 -2.04 -7.17
N TYR A 7 -3.49 -3.30 -6.83
CA TYR A 7 -2.52 -4.14 -6.14
C TYR A 7 -1.22 -4.28 -6.95
N GLN A 8 -1.34 -4.59 -8.25
CA GLN A 8 -0.17 -4.69 -9.13
C GLN A 8 0.49 -3.32 -9.35
N GLU A 9 -0.29 -2.25 -9.52
CA GLU A 9 0.24 -0.88 -9.60
C GLU A 9 1.02 -0.51 -8.32
N LEU A 10 0.51 -0.85 -7.13
CA LEU A 10 1.17 -0.60 -5.85
C LEU A 10 2.52 -1.33 -5.75
N ILE A 11 2.59 -2.60 -6.18
CA ILE A 11 3.87 -3.35 -6.22
C ILE A 11 4.90 -2.61 -7.07
N VAL A 12 4.51 -2.15 -8.26
CA VAL A 12 5.41 -1.46 -9.18
C VAL A 12 5.87 -0.14 -8.59
N LEU A 13 4.94 0.69 -8.11
CA LEU A 13 5.26 2.01 -7.56
C LEU A 13 6.12 1.90 -6.30
N LEU A 14 5.78 1.00 -5.37
CA LEU A 14 6.57 0.79 -4.16
C LEU A 14 7.97 0.23 -4.48
N THR A 15 8.09 -0.63 -5.49
CA THR A 15 9.40 -1.09 -5.96
C THR A 15 10.25 0.06 -6.51
N GLN A 16 9.66 0.93 -7.33
CA GLN A 16 10.37 2.10 -7.89
C GLN A 16 10.76 3.09 -6.80
N PHE A 17 9.88 3.35 -5.84
CA PHE A 17 10.14 4.20 -4.69
C PHE A 17 11.33 3.70 -3.86
N LEU A 18 11.31 2.41 -3.50
CA LEU A 18 12.40 1.79 -2.73
C LEU A 18 13.75 1.75 -3.48
N ASN A 19 13.72 1.82 -4.80
CA ASN A 19 14.91 1.91 -5.65
C ASN A 19 15.35 3.36 -5.93
N GLY A 20 14.63 4.37 -5.42
CA GLY A 20 14.93 5.79 -5.65
C GLY A 20 14.62 6.28 -7.07
N THR A 21 13.76 5.57 -7.82
CA THR A 21 13.35 5.95 -9.19
C THR A 21 11.95 6.55 -9.26
N LEU A 22 11.30 6.78 -8.12
CA LEU A 22 9.98 7.37 -8.00
C LEU A 22 9.96 8.29 -6.78
N ASP A 23 9.43 9.49 -6.95
CA ASP A 23 9.31 10.46 -5.86
C ASP A 23 8.21 10.04 -4.87
N ALA A 24 8.40 10.39 -3.60
CA ALA A 24 7.46 10.10 -2.52
C ALA A 24 6.05 10.62 -2.84
N ASP A 25 5.96 11.84 -3.38
CA ASP A 25 4.71 12.50 -3.76
C ASP A 25 3.86 11.68 -4.73
N VAL A 26 4.49 10.99 -5.69
CA VAL A 26 3.77 10.18 -6.68
C VAL A 26 3.15 8.94 -6.02
N LEU A 27 3.90 8.28 -5.14
CA LEU A 27 3.43 7.12 -4.40
C LEU A 27 2.34 7.51 -3.37
N GLN A 28 2.54 8.63 -2.67
CA GLN A 28 1.56 9.19 -1.73
C GLN A 28 0.26 9.54 -2.44
N LYS A 29 0.34 10.25 -3.56
CA LYS A 29 -0.85 10.61 -4.35
C LYS A 29 -1.64 9.38 -4.79
N PHE A 30 -0.95 8.34 -5.25
CA PHE A 30 -1.59 7.07 -5.61
C PHE A 30 -2.37 6.45 -4.43
N VAL A 31 -1.76 6.42 -3.25
CA VAL A 31 -2.39 5.88 -2.03
C VAL A 31 -3.59 6.73 -1.59
N TRP A 32 -3.45 8.06 -1.60
CA TRP A 32 -4.55 8.96 -1.24
C TRP A 32 -5.74 8.86 -2.19
N GLU A 33 -5.52 8.75 -3.50
CA GLU A 33 -6.60 8.52 -4.47
C GLU A 33 -7.39 7.23 -4.17
N ILE A 34 -6.71 6.19 -3.68
CA ILE A 34 -7.36 4.94 -3.28
C ILE A 34 -8.18 5.13 -2.01
N ILE A 35 -7.60 5.77 -0.99
CA ILE A 35 -8.26 6.06 0.29
C ILE A 35 -9.51 6.91 0.06
N ASP A 36 -9.40 7.98 -0.74
CA ASP A 36 -10.50 8.90 -1.05
C ASP A 36 -11.65 8.19 -1.77
N TYR A 37 -11.34 7.34 -2.76
CA TYR A 37 -12.35 6.55 -3.46
C TYR A 37 -13.13 5.65 -2.50
N PHE A 38 -12.44 4.94 -1.61
CA PHE A 38 -13.10 4.01 -0.68
C PHE A 38 -13.81 4.71 0.47
N SER A 39 -13.32 5.88 0.90
CA SER A 39 -13.95 6.69 1.95
C SER A 39 -15.21 7.42 1.47
N SER A 40 -15.30 7.73 0.17
CA SER A 40 -16.44 8.43 -0.43
C SER A 40 -17.52 7.53 -1.03
N ALA A 41 -17.19 6.26 -1.30
CA ALA A 41 -18.14 5.31 -1.88
C ALA A 41 -19.15 4.80 -0.84
N GLU A 42 -20.42 4.64 -1.24
CA GLU A 42 -21.38 3.92 -0.42
C GLU A 42 -21.03 2.43 -0.35
N LYS A 43 -21.23 1.78 0.80
CA LYS A 43 -20.87 0.37 1.00
C LYS A 43 -21.48 -0.59 -0.04
N ARG A 44 -22.65 -0.26 -0.59
CA ARG A 44 -23.34 -1.06 -1.61
C ARG A 44 -22.71 -0.98 -3.00
N ASP A 45 -21.91 0.07 -3.26
CA ASP A 45 -21.25 0.31 -4.54
C ASP A 45 -19.82 -0.23 -4.57
N LEU A 46 -19.33 -0.69 -3.42
CA LEU A 46 -18.03 -1.33 -3.30
C LEU A 46 -18.09 -2.82 -3.68
N PRO A 47 -17.04 -3.36 -4.32
CA PRO A 47 -16.96 -4.79 -4.55
C PRO A 47 -16.95 -5.57 -3.21
N PRO A 48 -17.32 -6.87 -3.26
CA PRO A 48 -17.13 -7.77 -2.12
C PRO A 48 -15.68 -7.74 -1.65
N VAL A 49 -15.48 -7.83 -0.33
CA VAL A 49 -14.12 -7.87 0.24
C VAL A 49 -13.46 -9.19 -0.13
N GLU A 50 -12.27 -9.11 -0.70
CA GLU A 50 -11.43 -10.27 -1.01
C GLU A 50 -10.30 -10.45 0.02
N GLU A 51 -9.85 -11.68 0.24
CA GLU A 51 -8.83 -11.98 1.26
C GLU A 51 -7.49 -11.27 1.02
N PHE A 52 -7.10 -11.09 -0.24
CA PHE A 52 -5.86 -10.37 -0.58
C PHE A 52 -5.90 -8.89 -0.17
N GLU A 53 -7.10 -8.32 0.02
CA GLU A 53 -7.25 -6.93 0.40
C GLU A 53 -6.63 -6.64 1.77
N LYS A 54 -6.52 -7.63 2.65
CA LYS A 54 -5.85 -7.45 3.96
C LYS A 54 -4.40 -7.00 3.77
N VAL A 55 -3.67 -7.65 2.86
CA VAL A 55 -2.28 -7.27 2.57
C VAL A 55 -2.25 -5.91 1.88
N PHE A 56 -3.15 -5.70 0.92
CA PHE A 56 -3.25 -4.44 0.19
C PHE A 56 -3.45 -3.24 1.13
N TRP A 57 -4.48 -3.30 1.97
CA TRP A 57 -4.83 -2.21 2.88
C TRP A 57 -3.81 -1.98 3.97
N TYR A 58 -3.13 -3.05 4.42
CA TYR A 58 -1.98 -2.90 5.31
C TYR A 58 -0.87 -2.09 4.64
N VAL A 59 -0.48 -2.44 3.42
CA VAL A 59 0.60 -1.71 2.72
C VAL A 59 0.18 -0.28 2.36
N VAL A 60 -1.09 -0.05 2.01
CA VAL A 60 -1.63 1.31 1.83
C VAL A 60 -1.41 2.15 3.09
N TRP A 61 -1.69 1.60 4.26
CA TRP A 61 -1.44 2.25 5.55
C TRP A 61 0.05 2.50 5.81
N GLU A 62 0.91 1.51 5.59
CA GLU A 62 2.36 1.64 5.74
C GLU A 62 2.91 2.76 4.84
N VAL A 63 2.52 2.76 3.56
CA VAL A 63 2.95 3.79 2.61
C VAL A 63 2.47 5.16 3.04
N GLN A 64 1.20 5.32 3.44
CA GLN A 64 0.67 6.60 3.90
C GLN A 64 1.49 7.21 5.05
N HIS A 65 2.05 6.39 5.94
CA HIS A 65 2.79 6.85 7.12
C HIS A 65 4.30 6.95 6.91
N LEU A 66 4.87 6.07 6.09
CA LEU A 66 6.32 5.89 5.98
C LEU A 66 6.92 6.45 4.69
N ALA A 67 6.14 6.52 3.60
CA ALA A 67 6.66 6.93 2.29
C ALA A 67 6.69 8.46 2.15
N THR A 68 7.49 9.14 2.97
CA THR A 68 7.72 10.59 2.89
C THR A 68 9.18 10.87 2.58
N GLU A 69 9.50 12.05 2.03
CA GLU A 69 10.88 12.41 1.69
C GLU A 69 11.81 12.38 2.92
N ASP A 70 11.34 12.88 4.06
CA ASP A 70 12.13 12.99 5.30
C ASP A 70 12.40 11.63 5.99
N HIS A 71 11.52 10.64 5.80
CA HIS A 71 11.63 9.34 6.48
C HIS A 71 12.43 8.29 5.67
N LEU A 72 12.76 8.56 4.40
CA LEU A 72 13.59 7.67 3.59
C LEU A 72 15.03 7.53 4.09
N ASP A 73 15.54 8.55 4.80
CA ASP A 73 16.89 8.56 5.37
C ASP A 73 16.98 7.87 6.74
N ASP A 74 15.83 7.62 7.36
CA ASP A 74 15.73 6.74 8.51
C ASP A 74 15.66 5.28 7.99
N GLY A 75 16.70 4.49 8.27
CA GLY A 75 16.77 3.11 7.78
C GLY A 75 15.65 2.19 8.29
N THR A 76 14.80 2.66 9.20
CA THR A 76 13.64 1.93 9.75
C THR A 76 12.50 1.96 8.74
N ALA A 77 12.07 3.13 8.29
CA ALA A 77 10.97 3.27 7.32
C ALA A 77 11.24 2.49 6.03
N GLN A 78 12.49 2.56 5.52
CA GLN A 78 12.87 1.78 4.34
C GLN A 78 12.79 0.26 4.57
N ARG A 79 13.10 -0.21 5.78
CA ARG A 79 13.00 -1.64 6.14
C ARG A 79 11.55 -2.09 6.20
N GLU A 80 10.69 -1.33 6.88
CA GLU A 80 9.26 -1.66 7.01
C GLU A 80 8.57 -1.67 5.62
N LEU A 81 8.88 -0.70 4.76
CA LEU A 81 8.37 -0.66 3.39
C LEU A 81 8.89 -1.81 2.51
N LYS A 82 10.14 -2.25 2.69
CA LYS A 82 10.67 -3.45 2.02
C LYS A 82 9.94 -4.72 2.48
N GLU A 83 9.62 -4.81 3.76
CA GLU A 83 8.82 -5.92 4.31
C GLU A 83 7.39 -5.90 3.76
N ALA A 84 6.74 -4.74 3.73
CA ALA A 84 5.43 -4.56 3.12
C ALA A 84 5.43 -5.00 1.64
N LEU A 85 6.46 -4.63 0.88
CA LEU A 85 6.62 -5.08 -0.50
C LEU A 85 6.76 -6.61 -0.62
N ALA A 86 7.50 -7.25 0.30
CA ALA A 86 7.66 -8.70 0.31
C ALA A 86 6.32 -9.42 0.55
N PHE A 87 5.45 -8.88 1.42
CA PHE A 87 4.08 -9.39 1.58
C PHE A 87 3.27 -9.26 0.29
N LEU A 88 3.33 -8.09 -0.37
CA LEU A 88 2.58 -7.89 -1.61
C LEU A 88 2.98 -8.87 -2.72
N LYS A 89 4.28 -9.17 -2.82
CA LYS A 89 4.82 -10.11 -3.80
C LYS A 89 4.62 -11.59 -3.44
N GLY A 90 4.13 -11.88 -2.23
CA GLY A 90 4.05 -13.25 -1.71
C GLY A 90 5.42 -13.86 -1.40
N GLU A 91 6.47 -13.04 -1.27
CA GLU A 91 7.83 -13.46 -0.88
C GLU A 91 7.92 -13.72 0.64
N ARG A 92 7.01 -13.12 1.41
CA ARG A 92 6.79 -13.40 2.83
C ARG A 92 5.33 -13.67 3.12
N SER A 93 5.06 -14.54 4.08
CA SER A 93 3.72 -14.74 4.63
C SER A 93 3.29 -13.50 5.40
N PHE A 94 2.06 -13.04 5.14
CA PHE A 94 1.46 -11.95 5.90
C PHE A 94 1.13 -12.42 7.32
N PRO A 95 1.61 -11.74 8.39
CA PRO A 95 1.36 -12.15 9.77
C PRO A 95 -0.13 -12.14 10.13
N GLU A 96 -0.58 -13.07 10.98
CA GLU A 96 -1.99 -13.20 11.36
C GLU A 96 -2.47 -12.02 12.22
N GLU A 97 -1.56 -11.41 12.97
CA GLU A 97 -1.78 -10.24 13.81
C GLU A 97 -1.88 -8.94 13.01
N TYR A 98 -1.46 -8.93 11.74
CA TYR A 98 -1.56 -7.76 10.88
C TYR A 98 -2.97 -7.67 10.30
N ILE A 99 -3.53 -6.47 10.35
CA ILE A 99 -4.91 -6.22 9.95
C ILE A 99 -4.94 -5.03 9.00
N GLY A 100 -4.98 -5.30 7.70
CA GLY A 100 -5.38 -4.29 6.72
C GLY A 100 -6.90 -4.22 6.60
N ARG A 101 -7.46 -3.02 6.70
CA ARG A 101 -8.89 -2.76 6.50
C ARG A 101 -9.07 -1.58 5.56
N ARG A 102 -10.04 -1.70 4.66
CA ARG A 102 -10.53 -0.55 3.90
C ARG A 102 -11.06 0.54 4.84
N PRO A 103 -10.93 1.83 4.47
CA PRO A 103 -11.56 2.94 5.18
C PRO A 103 -13.07 2.79 5.37
#